data_AF-A0A1B2F392-F1
#
_entry.id   AF-A0A1B2F392-F1
#
_cell.length_a   1.000
_cell.length_b   1.000
_cell.length_c   1.000
_cell.angle_alpha   90.00
_cell.angle_beta   90.00
_cell.angle_gamma   90.00
#
_symmetry.space_group_name_H-M   'P 1'
#
loop_
_entity.id
_entity.type
_entity.pdbx_description
1 polymer ?
#
loop_
_entity_poly.entity_id
_entity_poly.type
_entity_poly.pdbx_seq_one_letter_code
_entity_poly.pdbx_strand_id
1 'polypeptide(L)'
;MPSTPVWSALCLCLTVVVSQYAMAGGRTPQARSNNASTALIETASQQYAEGHLDQAAATLERALHIQPNNPATLHYLGVLRLQQGQYQQAETLAARSNLRVGANHALHARNLQLITAARNARRSGALPAAVKASGVAKDRVGRDAGGPVTAEQLIRY
;
A
#
# COMPACT_ATOMS: atom_id res chain seq x y z
N MET A 1 -1.20 47.92 -60.15
CA MET A 1 -0.56 46.97 -59.23
C MET A 1 -0.78 47.48 -57.81
N PRO A 2 -1.78 46.98 -57.06
CA PRO A 2 -2.02 47.43 -55.69
C PRO A 2 -1.11 46.72 -54.69
N SER A 3 -0.60 47.53 -53.76
CA SER A 3 0.35 47.26 -52.69
C SER A 3 -0.29 46.60 -51.45
N THR A 4 0.59 46.00 -50.66
CA THR A 4 0.43 45.05 -49.55
C THR A 4 -0.40 45.51 -48.34
N PRO A 5 -0.98 44.56 -47.56
CA PRO A 5 -1.89 44.86 -46.45
C PRO A 5 -1.18 45.34 -45.18
N VAL A 6 -1.79 46.36 -44.57
CA VAL A 6 -1.44 47.03 -43.32
C VAL A 6 -2.17 46.35 -42.16
N TRP A 7 -1.59 45.33 -41.53
CA TRP A 7 -2.12 44.75 -40.28
C TRP A 7 -1.00 44.58 -39.24
N SER A 8 -0.14 45.59 -39.14
CA SER A 8 0.88 45.75 -38.10
C SER A 8 0.31 46.55 -36.92
N ALA A 9 -0.70 46.03 -36.22
CA ALA A 9 -1.18 46.65 -34.99
C ALA A 9 -1.77 45.60 -34.05
N LEU A 10 -1.35 45.68 -32.79
CA LEU A 10 -1.88 44.99 -31.60
C LEU A 10 -1.28 43.62 -31.19
N CYS A 11 0.05 43.48 -31.26
CA CYS A 11 0.78 42.66 -30.28
C CYS A 11 1.38 43.60 -29.22
N LEU A 12 0.71 43.76 -28.07
CA LEU A 12 1.28 44.11 -26.74
C LEU A 12 0.15 44.53 -25.79
N CYS A 13 -0.35 43.59 -24.98
CA CYS A 13 -0.95 43.88 -23.67
C CYS A 13 -0.49 42.78 -22.71
N LEU A 14 0.72 42.99 -22.20
CA LEU A 14 1.34 42.25 -21.12
C LEU A 14 0.85 42.88 -19.81
N THR A 15 -0.12 42.27 -19.15
CA THR A 15 -0.24 42.37 -17.69
C THR A 15 -0.63 41.01 -17.12
N VAL A 16 0.41 40.38 -16.59
CA VAL A 16 0.41 39.29 -15.63
C VAL A 16 -0.67 39.52 -14.56
N VAL A 17 -1.75 38.75 -14.64
CA VAL A 17 -2.36 38.21 -13.43
C VAL A 17 -2.33 36.71 -13.61
N VAL A 18 -1.13 36.16 -13.42
CA VAL A 18 -1.00 34.81 -12.87
C VAL A 18 -1.92 34.82 -11.65
N SER A 19 -3.07 34.18 -11.79
CA SER A 19 -4.01 33.90 -10.72
C SER A 19 -3.28 33.07 -9.67
N GLN A 20 -2.47 33.75 -8.87
CA GLN A 20 -1.91 33.27 -7.62
C GLN A 20 -3.05 33.23 -6.62
N TYR A 21 -3.96 32.27 -6.82
CA TYR A 21 -4.80 31.82 -5.74
C TYR A 21 -3.88 31.07 -4.77
N ALA A 22 -3.45 31.82 -3.77
CA ALA A 22 -3.04 31.42 -2.45
C ALA A 22 -3.14 29.91 -2.22
N MET A 23 -2.00 29.23 -2.32
CA MET A 23 -1.80 27.90 -1.73
C MET A 23 -1.76 28.08 -0.21
N ALA A 24 -2.92 28.35 0.38
CA ALA A 24 -3.16 28.09 1.79
C ALA A 24 -2.94 26.58 1.99
N GLY A 25 -2.00 26.22 2.86
CA GLY A 25 -1.54 24.85 3.12
C GLY A 25 -2.62 23.91 3.66
N GLY A 26 -3.59 23.58 2.82
CA GLY A 26 -4.53 22.50 3.05
C GLY A 26 -3.81 21.18 2.84
N ARG A 27 -3.74 20.35 3.89
CA ARG A 27 -3.40 18.92 3.75
C ARG A 27 -4.16 18.38 2.54
N THR A 28 -3.44 17.96 1.51
CA THR A 28 -4.03 17.52 0.23
C THR A 28 -5.03 16.38 0.48
N PRO A 29 -6.11 16.27 -0.32
CA PRO A 29 -7.05 15.15 -0.24
C PRO A 29 -6.35 13.79 -0.22
N GLN A 30 -5.22 13.68 -0.95
CA GLN A 30 -4.37 12.50 -0.97
C GLN A 30 -3.74 12.18 0.39
N ALA A 31 -3.19 13.17 1.11
CA ALA A 31 -2.61 12.95 2.43
C ALA A 31 -3.66 12.47 3.45
N ARG A 32 -4.88 13.01 3.39
CA ARG A 32 -6.00 12.55 4.24
C ARG A 32 -6.43 11.12 3.89
N SER A 33 -6.52 10.78 2.60
CA SER A 33 -6.78 9.43 2.11
C SER A 33 -5.69 8.44 2.58
N ASN A 34 -4.41 8.82 2.49
CA ASN A 34 -3.28 8.01 2.96
C ASN A 34 -3.42 7.68 4.45
N ASN A 35 -3.73 8.68 5.27
CA ASN A 35 -3.88 8.48 6.71
C ASN A 35 -5.08 7.57 7.04
N ALA A 36 -6.20 7.74 6.33
CA ALA A 36 -7.39 6.90 6.51
C ALA A 36 -7.13 5.43 6.11
N SER A 37 -6.47 5.19 4.98
CA SER A 37 -6.08 3.83 4.56
C SER A 37 -5.11 3.19 5.55
N THR A 38 -4.12 3.93 6.06
CA THR A 38 -3.18 3.41 7.07
C THR A 38 -3.89 2.99 8.36
N ALA A 39 -4.82 3.82 8.87
CA ALA A 39 -5.58 3.50 10.08
C ALA A 39 -6.45 2.23 9.91
N LEU A 40 -7.04 2.03 8.71
CA LEU A 40 -7.80 0.82 8.41
C LEU A 40 -6.90 -0.42 8.32
N ILE A 41 -5.70 -0.30 7.75
CA ILE A 41 -4.71 -1.40 7.73
C ILE A 41 -4.33 -1.80 9.16
N GLU A 42 -4.07 -0.83 10.03
CA GLU A 42 -3.74 -1.09 11.43
C GLU A 42 -4.89 -1.78 12.18
N THR A 43 -6.12 -1.30 11.99
CA THR A 43 -7.33 -1.91 12.55
C THR A 43 -7.49 -3.36 12.07
N ALA A 44 -7.31 -3.60 10.77
CA ALA A 44 -7.39 -4.95 10.21
C ALA A 44 -6.28 -5.87 10.76
N SER A 45 -5.09 -5.35 11.02
CA SER A 45 -4.01 -6.11 11.64
C SER A 45 -4.36 -6.53 13.07
N GLN A 46 -5.05 -5.69 13.83
CA GLN A 46 -5.53 -6.04 15.18
C GLN A 46 -6.60 -7.12 15.11
N GLN A 47 -7.60 -6.94 14.24
CA GLN A 47 -8.65 -7.94 14.00
C GLN A 47 -8.06 -9.30 13.57
N TYR A 48 -7.04 -9.27 12.71
CA TYR A 48 -6.31 -10.48 12.31
C TYR A 48 -5.63 -11.16 13.52
N ALA A 49 -4.94 -10.39 14.36
CA ALA A 49 -4.25 -10.91 15.54
C ALA A 49 -5.23 -11.53 16.56
N GLU A 50 -6.45 -11.01 16.63
CA GLU A 50 -7.55 -11.55 17.44
C GLU A 50 -8.24 -12.77 16.79
N GLY A 51 -7.90 -13.12 15.54
CA GLY A 51 -8.51 -14.22 14.80
C GLY A 51 -9.81 -13.86 14.08
N HIS A 52 -10.22 -12.60 14.10
CA HIS A 52 -11.41 -12.09 13.40
C HIS A 52 -11.14 -11.88 11.89
N LEU A 53 -10.86 -12.96 11.16
CA LEU A 53 -10.40 -12.92 9.77
C LEU A 53 -11.41 -12.24 8.81
N ASP A 54 -12.70 -12.48 8.99
CA ASP A 54 -13.74 -11.88 8.14
C ASP A 54 -13.87 -10.37 8.38
N GLN A 55 -13.74 -9.94 9.64
CA GLN A 55 -13.74 -8.51 9.98
C GLN A 55 -12.50 -7.82 9.41
N ALA A 56 -11.32 -8.45 9.54
CA ALA A 56 -10.08 -7.95 8.96
C ALA A 56 -10.20 -7.79 7.44
N ALA A 57 -10.83 -8.75 6.76
CA ALA A 57 -11.07 -8.69 5.32
C ALA A 57 -11.97 -7.50 4.95
N ALA A 58 -13.11 -7.32 5.64
CA ALA A 58 -14.02 -6.20 5.41
C ALA A 58 -13.34 -4.84 5.64
N THR A 59 -12.52 -4.73 6.68
CA THR A 59 -11.76 -3.51 6.98
C THR A 59 -10.73 -3.21 5.88
N LEU A 60 -10.02 -4.22 5.36
CA LEU A 60 -9.09 -4.05 4.24
C LEU A 60 -9.77 -3.74 2.92
N GLU A 61 -10.96 -4.29 2.67
CA GLU A 61 -11.77 -3.94 1.48
C GLU A 61 -12.18 -2.46 1.51
N ARG A 62 -12.54 -1.93 2.69
CA ARG A 62 -12.74 -0.49 2.87
C ARG A 62 -11.47 0.32 2.59
N ALA A 63 -10.32 -0.14 3.10
CA ALA A 63 -9.04 0.52 2.82
C ALA A 63 -8.73 0.54 1.32
N LEU A 64 -9.07 -0.54 0.61
CA LEU A 64 -8.90 -0.68 -0.83
C LEU A 64 -9.86 0.24 -1.60
N HIS A 65 -11.08 0.47 -1.13
CA HIS A 65 -11.98 1.45 -1.73
C HIS A 65 -11.45 2.89 -1.65
N ILE A 66 -10.77 3.23 -0.54
CA ILE A 66 -10.12 4.54 -0.38
C ILE A 66 -8.87 4.64 -1.27
N GLN A 67 -8.09 3.56 -1.36
CA GLN A 67 -6.89 3.47 -2.18
C GLN A 67 -6.78 2.14 -2.94
N PRO A 68 -7.31 2.06 -4.17
CA PRO A 68 -7.39 0.80 -4.93
C PRO A 68 -6.05 0.17 -5.29
N ASN A 69 -4.97 0.95 -5.20
CA ASN A 69 -3.62 0.57 -5.60
C ASN A 69 -2.61 0.67 -4.45
N ASN A 70 -3.06 0.78 -3.20
CA ASN A 70 -2.13 0.80 -2.07
C ASN A 70 -1.45 -0.59 -1.93
N PRO A 71 -0.11 -0.67 -2.04
CA PRO A 71 0.57 -1.96 -2.05
C PRO A 71 0.46 -2.69 -0.70
N ALA A 72 0.44 -1.96 0.42
CA ALA A 72 0.29 -2.58 1.74
C ALA A 72 -1.11 -3.20 1.92
N THR A 73 -2.17 -2.51 1.50
CA THR A 73 -3.54 -3.05 1.54
C THR A 73 -3.66 -4.33 0.71
N LEU A 74 -3.12 -4.32 -0.52
CA LEU A 74 -3.11 -5.49 -1.40
C LEU A 74 -2.34 -6.67 -0.78
N HIS A 75 -1.21 -6.40 -0.11
CA HIS A 75 -0.43 -7.42 0.59
C HIS A 75 -1.24 -8.08 1.71
N TYR A 76 -1.79 -7.29 2.64
CA TYR A 76 -2.55 -7.83 3.77
C TYR A 76 -3.81 -8.58 3.35
N LEU A 77 -4.52 -8.10 2.33
CA LEU A 77 -5.66 -8.83 1.77
C LEU A 77 -5.19 -10.18 1.17
N GLY A 78 -4.02 -10.19 0.51
CA GLY A 78 -3.41 -11.43 0.01
C GLY A 78 -3.08 -12.43 1.13
N VAL A 79 -2.57 -11.96 2.28
CA VAL A 79 -2.30 -12.81 3.46
C VAL A 79 -3.59 -13.44 3.99
N LEU A 80 -4.67 -12.67 4.12
CA LEU A 80 -5.98 -13.19 4.54
C LEU A 80 -6.50 -14.25 3.57
N ARG A 81 -6.42 -13.99 2.26
CA ARG A 81 -6.85 -14.95 1.24
C ARG A 81 -6.02 -16.24 1.28
N LEU A 82 -4.73 -16.15 1.62
CA LEU A 82 -3.88 -17.32 1.82
C LEU A 82 -4.41 -18.18 2.99
N GLN A 83 -4.69 -17.57 4.14
CA GLN A 83 -5.24 -18.28 5.31
C GLN A 83 -6.63 -18.88 5.04
N GLN A 84 -7.46 -18.20 4.24
CA GLN A 84 -8.79 -18.68 3.86
C GLN A 84 -8.76 -19.81 2.81
N GLY A 85 -7.58 -20.29 2.40
CA GLY A 85 -7.47 -21.34 1.38
C GLY A 85 -7.58 -20.81 -0.07
N GLN A 86 -7.74 -19.51 -0.26
CA GLN A 86 -7.98 -18.87 -1.56
C GLN A 86 -6.64 -18.53 -2.26
N TYR A 87 -5.83 -19.57 -2.51
CA TYR A 87 -4.43 -19.41 -2.92
C TYR A 87 -4.24 -18.62 -4.22
N GLN A 88 -5.11 -18.81 -5.21
CA GLN A 88 -5.01 -18.10 -6.48
C GLN A 88 -5.28 -16.60 -6.33
N GLN A 89 -6.19 -16.22 -5.43
CA GLN A 89 -6.45 -14.82 -5.12
C GLN A 89 -5.27 -14.21 -4.34
N ALA A 90 -4.72 -14.95 -3.36
CA ALA A 90 -3.55 -14.53 -2.61
C ALA A 90 -2.35 -14.23 -3.52
N GLU A 91 -2.04 -15.13 -4.45
CA GLU A 91 -0.98 -14.93 -5.45
C GLU A 91 -1.22 -13.66 -6.28
N THR A 92 -2.45 -13.49 -6.77
CA THR A 92 -2.82 -12.36 -7.63
C THR A 92 -2.69 -11.01 -6.90
N LEU A 93 -3.17 -10.95 -5.65
CA LEU A 93 -3.10 -9.75 -4.82
C LEU A 93 -1.64 -9.40 -4.47
N ALA A 94 -0.84 -10.39 -4.11
CA ALA A 94 0.58 -10.21 -3.80
C ALA A 94 1.38 -9.76 -5.04
N ALA A 95 1.10 -10.30 -6.22
CA ALA A 95 1.71 -9.86 -7.47
C ALA A 95 1.32 -8.41 -7.82
N ARG A 96 0.03 -8.06 -7.69
CA ARG A 96 -0.45 -6.68 -7.89
C ARG A 96 0.18 -5.70 -6.91
N SER A 97 0.35 -6.11 -5.65
CA SER A 97 1.06 -5.35 -4.63
C SER A 97 2.51 -5.13 -5.08
N ASN A 98 3.23 -6.20 -5.43
CA ASN A 98 4.65 -6.17 -5.80
C ASN A 98 4.94 -5.21 -6.97
N LEU A 99 4.05 -5.12 -7.95
CA LEU A 99 4.17 -4.19 -9.09
C LEU A 99 4.04 -2.71 -8.69
N ARG A 100 3.50 -2.42 -7.50
CA ARG A 100 3.22 -1.08 -6.99
C ARG A 100 4.08 -0.73 -5.78
N VAL A 101 4.93 -1.66 -5.33
CA VAL A 101 5.91 -1.37 -4.30
C VAL A 101 6.95 -0.43 -4.91
N GLY A 102 7.10 0.77 -4.32
CA GLY A 102 8.16 1.71 -4.67
C GLY A 102 9.49 1.29 -4.04
N ALA A 103 10.19 2.20 -3.39
CA ALA A 103 11.47 1.92 -2.73
C ALA A 103 11.38 1.03 -1.46
N ASN A 104 10.23 0.41 -1.17
CA ASN A 104 10.04 -0.42 0.02
C ASN A 104 10.51 -1.86 -0.23
N HIS A 105 11.82 -2.09 -0.07
CA HIS A 105 12.43 -3.41 -0.29
C HIS A 105 11.86 -4.51 0.62
N ALA A 106 11.48 -4.19 1.86
CA ALA A 106 10.87 -5.13 2.78
C ALA A 106 9.52 -5.65 2.25
N LEU A 107 8.67 -4.75 1.77
CA LEU A 107 7.37 -5.12 1.20
C LEU A 107 7.51 -5.93 -0.10
N HIS A 108 8.52 -5.63 -0.92
CA HIS A 108 8.86 -6.49 -2.07
C HIS A 108 9.17 -7.92 -1.63
N ALA A 109 10.07 -8.09 -0.65
CA ALA A 109 10.45 -9.42 -0.16
C ALA A 109 9.24 -10.19 0.43
N ARG A 110 8.43 -9.52 1.26
CA ARG A 110 7.21 -10.09 1.84
C ARG A 110 6.20 -10.51 0.77
N ASN A 111 6.04 -9.73 -0.30
CA ASN A 111 5.18 -10.11 -1.42
C ASN A 111 5.68 -11.34 -2.17
N LEU A 112 6.98 -11.45 -2.42
CA LEU A 112 7.57 -12.64 -3.07
C LEU A 112 7.40 -13.90 -2.22
N GLN A 113 7.56 -13.77 -0.89
CA GLN A 113 7.28 -14.86 0.05
C GLN A 113 5.82 -15.30 -0.03
N LEU A 114 4.87 -14.35 -0.04
CA LEU A 114 3.45 -14.63 -0.14
C LEU A 114 3.08 -15.30 -1.47
N ILE A 115 3.62 -14.84 -2.60
CA ILE A 115 3.45 -15.48 -3.92
C ILE A 115 3.92 -16.92 -3.88
N THR A 116 5.11 -17.16 -3.31
CA THR A 116 5.70 -18.49 -3.23
C THR A 116 4.87 -19.41 -2.32
N ALA A 117 4.44 -18.91 -1.16
CA ALA A 117 3.57 -19.64 -0.24
C ALA A 117 2.23 -20.02 -0.88
N ALA A 118 1.59 -19.09 -1.58
CA ALA A 118 0.34 -19.34 -2.30
C ALA A 118 0.50 -20.41 -3.40
N ARG A 119 1.58 -20.33 -4.19
CA ARG A 119 1.88 -21.34 -5.21
C ARG A 119 2.15 -22.72 -4.62
N ASN A 120 2.85 -22.77 -3.48
CA ASN A 120 3.13 -24.03 -2.80
C ASN A 120 1.86 -24.66 -2.25
N ALA A 121 1.02 -23.89 -1.55
CA ALA A 121 -0.25 -24.36 -1.01
C ALA A 121 -1.22 -24.84 -2.11
N ARG A 122 -1.27 -24.12 -3.23
CA ARG A 122 -2.08 -24.54 -4.39
C ARG A 122 -1.59 -25.86 -4.99
N ARG A 123 -0.28 -26.07 -5.06
CA ARG A 123 0.32 -27.29 -5.62
C ARG A 123 0.18 -28.50 -4.69
N SER A 124 0.30 -28.29 -3.39
CA SER A 124 0.21 -29.37 -2.40
C SER A 124 -1.23 -29.78 -2.08
N GLY A 125 -2.22 -28.95 -2.41
CA GLY A 125 -3.61 -29.13 -1.95
C GLY A 125 -3.75 -29.01 -0.42
N ALA A 126 -2.68 -28.64 0.29
CA ALA A 126 -2.63 -28.54 1.74
C ALA A 126 -2.99 -27.13 2.20
N LEU A 127 -3.72 -27.03 3.30
CA LEU A 127 -3.87 -25.79 4.05
C LEU A 127 -2.46 -25.26 4.38
N PRO A 128 -2.13 -24.00 4.05
CA PRO A 128 -0.79 -23.48 4.26
C PRO A 128 -0.51 -23.51 5.75
N ALA A 129 0.61 -24.12 6.14
CA ALA A 129 1.27 -23.77 7.38
C ALA A 129 1.31 -22.25 7.40
N ALA A 130 0.64 -21.65 8.40
CA ALA A 130 0.52 -20.21 8.54
C ALA A 130 1.87 -19.60 8.16
N VAL A 131 1.86 -18.59 7.27
CA VAL A 131 3.01 -17.71 7.11
C VAL A 131 3.15 -17.02 8.46
N LYS A 132 3.71 -17.76 9.45
CA LYS A 132 4.44 -17.18 10.54
C LYS A 132 5.47 -16.36 9.79
N ALA A 133 5.31 -15.05 9.85
CA ALA A 133 6.34 -14.10 9.48
C ALA A 133 7.63 -14.68 10.06
N SER A 134 8.41 -15.36 9.19
CA SER A 134 9.45 -16.25 9.65
C SER A 134 10.43 -15.33 10.33
N GLY A 135 10.52 -15.50 11.64
CA GLY A 135 11.47 -14.81 12.48
C GLY A 135 12.79 -14.79 11.74
N VAL A 136 13.24 -13.57 11.49
CA VAL A 136 14.62 -13.26 11.16
C VAL A 136 15.51 -14.17 11.99
N ALA A 137 16.42 -14.84 11.29
CA ALA A 137 17.49 -15.62 11.87
C ALA A 137 17.98 -14.94 13.15
N LYS A 138 17.74 -15.62 14.26
CA LYS A 138 18.15 -15.24 15.61
C LYS A 138 19.67 -15.42 15.67
N ASP A 139 20.39 -14.51 15.04
CA ASP A 139 21.83 -14.40 15.12
C ASP A 139 22.23 -12.92 15.12
N ARG A 140 21.91 -12.27 16.24
CA ARG A 140 22.63 -11.12 16.80
C ARG A 140 22.19 -10.98 18.25
N VAL A 141 22.99 -11.62 19.11
CA VAL A 141 22.98 -11.48 20.55
C VAL A 141 23.45 -10.08 20.94
N GLY A 142 22.65 -9.44 21.81
CA GLY A 142 22.97 -8.25 22.61
C GLY A 142 22.30 -6.96 22.12
N ARG A 143 22.01 -5.95 22.93
CA ARG A 143 21.96 -5.73 24.38
C ARG A 143 20.57 -5.76 25.00
N ASP A 144 19.64 -4.87 24.68
CA ASP A 144 19.13 -4.05 25.78
C ASP A 144 17.65 -3.64 25.73
N ALA A 145 16.99 -3.89 26.87
CA ALA A 145 15.88 -3.18 27.50
C ALA A 145 14.46 -3.28 26.89
N GLY A 146 13.52 -3.71 27.75
CA GLY A 146 12.13 -4.01 27.45
C GLY A 146 11.18 -2.81 27.35
N GLY A 147 10.07 -3.05 26.66
CA GLY A 147 8.88 -2.21 26.53
C GLY A 147 7.81 -2.93 25.70
N PRO A 148 6.51 -2.59 25.85
CA PRO A 148 5.43 -3.23 25.11
C PRO A 148 5.60 -2.99 23.60
N VAL A 149 5.37 -4.04 22.81
CA VAL A 149 5.59 -4.11 21.37
C VAL A 149 4.62 -3.15 20.65
N THR A 150 5.05 -1.93 20.36
CA THR A 150 4.23 -0.89 19.70
C THR A 150 4.19 -1.10 18.19
N ALA A 151 3.12 -0.62 17.55
CA ALA A 151 2.79 -0.78 16.13
C ALA A 151 3.90 -0.37 15.12
N GLU A 152 4.96 0.30 15.57
CA GLU A 152 6.17 0.57 14.78
C GLU A 152 6.96 -0.70 14.38
N GLN A 153 6.77 -1.84 15.05
CA GLN A 153 7.48 -3.08 14.76
C GLN A 153 6.89 -3.91 13.60
N LEU A 154 5.71 -3.56 13.07
CA LEU A 154 5.16 -4.23 11.88
C LEU A 154 5.64 -3.61 10.55
N ILE A 155 6.19 -2.40 10.59
CA ILE A 155 6.56 -1.63 9.37
C ILE A 155 8.07 -1.71 9.06
N ARG A 156 8.92 -2.06 10.01
CA ARG A 156 10.31 -2.45 9.72
C ARG A 156 10.44 -3.96 9.86
N TYR A 157 10.80 -4.64 8.77
CA TYR A 157 11.48 -5.95 8.61
C TYR A 157 11.10 -6.60 7.28
#